data_AF-A0A0N8GMK5-F1
#
_entry.id   AF-A0A0N8GMK5-F1
#
_cell.length_a   1.000
_cell.length_b   1.000
_cell.length_c   1.000
_cell.angle_alpha   90.00
_cell.angle_beta   90.00
_cell.angle_gamma   90.00
#
_symmetry.space_group_name_H-M   'P 1'
#
loop_
_entity.id
_entity.type
_entity.pdbx_description
1 polymer ?
#
loop_
_entity_poly.entity_id
_entity_poly.type
_entity_poly.pdbx_seq_one_letter_code
_entity_poly.pdbx_strand_id
1 'polypeptide(L)'
;MPASIERLSANRDLNGMVRALRSRSDPQRREDAVHALGRWGDSEVYPWLLKAVLYDDDALVRQAARQVLREHLGAALDLALQVESSGQPEEQPWLVDEVEGGSGGEDGFDEEEGLSAQEAEELRGLILVAREEPNPTVRIRAIQALGKISNLHAIRTLASLALHEADDRVQRAAYDALEGTFGEDLPAFLASLEDETELEADEDADAEPLRMDPADYYAEPSNRWDSPAGVVNEEKAHTVMWVLIGVSLLVVVFLLIVGLGG
;
A
#
# COMPACT_ATOMS: atom_id res chain seq x y z
N MET A 1 7.89 6.55 21.18
CA MET A 1 6.62 7.21 20.80
C MET A 1 6.27 6.76 19.40
N PRO A 2 5.05 6.25 19.17
CA PRO A 2 4.61 5.83 17.85
C PRO A 2 4.56 7.04 16.89
N ALA A 3 4.66 6.79 15.58
CA ALA A 3 4.64 7.86 14.58
C ALA A 3 3.33 8.67 14.66
N SER A 4 3.37 9.98 14.43
CA SER A 4 2.16 10.81 14.44
C SER A 4 1.27 10.49 13.23
N ILE A 5 -0.05 10.63 13.40
CA ILE A 5 -1.03 10.36 12.34
C ILE A 5 -0.77 11.25 11.12
N GLU A 6 -0.35 12.50 11.33
CA GLU A 6 0.00 13.42 10.26
C GLU A 6 1.18 12.92 9.43
N ARG A 7 2.20 12.37 10.09
CA ARG A 7 3.38 11.82 9.40
C ARG A 7 3.01 10.56 8.61
N LEU A 8 2.22 9.67 9.20
CA LEU A 8 1.72 8.47 8.51
C LEU A 8 0.86 8.84 7.30
N SER A 9 -0.02 9.83 7.45
CA SER A 9 -0.84 10.35 6.36
C SER A 9 -0.03 11.03 5.26
N ALA A 10 1.00 11.80 5.62
CA ALA A 10 1.85 12.49 4.65
C ALA A 10 2.65 11.50 3.79
N ASN A 11 3.02 10.36 4.38
CA ASN A 11 3.76 9.29 3.71
C ASN A 11 2.85 8.28 2.99
N ARG A 12 1.52 8.40 3.09
CA ARG A 12 0.55 7.38 2.66
C ARG A 12 0.88 5.97 3.17
N ASP A 13 1.31 5.89 4.43
CA ASP A 13 1.65 4.63 5.09
C ASP A 13 0.38 3.92 5.59
N LEU A 14 -0.25 3.13 4.72
CA LEU A 14 -1.50 2.42 5.04
C LEU A 14 -1.33 1.49 6.24
N ASN A 15 -0.23 0.74 6.30
CA ASN A 15 0.03 -0.23 7.37
C ASN A 15 0.20 0.48 8.72
N GLY A 16 0.99 1.56 8.75
CA GLY A 16 1.13 2.37 9.95
C GLY A 16 -0.19 2.99 10.39
N MET A 17 -1.04 3.39 9.45
CA MET A 17 -2.37 3.94 9.74
C MET A 17 -3.35 2.88 10.24
N VAL A 18 -3.35 1.67 9.68
CA VAL A 18 -4.14 0.52 10.14
C VAL A 18 -3.69 0.09 11.54
N ARG A 19 -2.38 0.08 11.81
CA ARG A 19 -1.85 -0.16 13.17
C ARG A 19 -2.32 0.90 14.15
N ALA A 20 -2.31 2.17 13.75
CA ALA A 20 -2.82 3.25 14.59
C ALA A 20 -4.33 3.11 14.85
N LEU A 21 -5.11 2.74 13.82
CA LEU A 21 -6.54 2.45 13.90
C LEU A 21 -6.88 1.24 14.78
N ARG A 22 -5.97 0.26 14.90
CA ARG A 22 -6.18 -0.94 15.72
C ARG A 22 -5.48 -0.88 17.08
N SER A 23 -4.88 0.25 17.43
CA SER A 23 -4.13 0.37 18.68
C SER A 23 -5.03 0.30 19.90
N ARG A 24 -4.69 -0.60 20.83
CA ARG A 24 -5.37 -0.71 22.13
C ARG A 24 -5.07 0.48 23.07
N SER A 25 -4.00 1.25 22.82
CA SER A 25 -3.46 2.21 23.79
C SER A 25 -4.28 3.51 23.92
N ASP A 26 -4.89 4.01 22.83
CA ASP A 26 -5.52 5.34 22.81
C ASP A 26 -6.67 5.45 21.78
N PRO A 27 -7.93 5.61 22.23
CA PRO A 27 -9.08 5.84 21.34
C PRO A 27 -8.97 7.11 20.49
N GLN A 28 -8.35 8.18 21.00
CA GLN A 28 -8.21 9.43 20.24
C GLN A 28 -7.31 9.23 19.00
N ARG A 29 -6.23 8.48 19.18
CA ARG A 29 -5.31 8.11 18.09
C ARG A 29 -6.02 7.27 17.02
N ARG A 30 -6.95 6.39 17.42
CA ARG A 30 -7.78 5.62 16.48
C ARG A 30 -8.76 6.51 15.71
N GLU A 31 -9.43 7.44 16.40
CA GLU A 31 -10.31 8.42 15.76
C GLU A 31 -9.56 9.30 14.75
N ASP A 32 -8.37 9.78 15.10
CA ASP A 32 -7.52 10.56 14.21
C ASP A 32 -7.12 9.74 12.97
N ALA A 33 -6.81 8.45 13.15
CA ALA A 33 -6.53 7.52 12.05
C ALA A 33 -7.75 7.32 11.15
N VAL A 34 -8.96 7.16 11.71
CA VAL A 34 -10.22 7.08 10.95
C VAL A 34 -10.37 8.30 10.03
N HIS A 35 -10.22 9.51 10.57
CA HIS A 35 -10.36 10.73 9.78
C HIS A 35 -9.26 10.88 8.74
N ALA A 36 -8.03 10.44 9.05
CA ALA A 36 -6.93 10.44 8.10
C ALA A 36 -7.17 9.49 6.92
N LEU A 37 -7.58 8.25 7.19
CA LEU A 37 -7.96 7.27 6.17
C LEU A 37 -9.15 7.75 5.34
N GLY A 38 -10.14 8.38 5.97
CA GLY A 38 -11.25 9.03 5.26
C GLY A 38 -10.78 10.08 4.27
N ARG A 39 -9.81 10.92 4.64
CA ARG A 39 -9.25 11.90 3.69
C ARG A 39 -8.51 11.28 2.51
N TRP A 40 -8.09 10.02 2.59
CA TRP A 40 -7.42 9.35 1.46
C TRP A 40 -8.40 9.05 0.33
N GLY A 41 -9.66 8.72 0.67
CA GLY A 41 -10.71 8.48 -0.34
C GLY A 41 -10.59 7.17 -1.10
N ASP A 42 -9.55 6.39 -0.83
CA ASP A 42 -9.22 5.16 -1.55
C ASP A 42 -10.05 3.98 -1.02
N SER A 43 -10.59 3.14 -1.91
CA SER A 43 -11.48 2.03 -1.50
C SER A 43 -10.78 0.95 -0.67
N GLU A 44 -9.45 0.86 -0.76
CA GLU A 44 -8.61 -0.05 0.03
C GLU A 44 -8.73 0.15 1.54
N VAL A 45 -9.17 1.33 2.01
CA VAL A 45 -9.30 1.62 3.44
C VAL A 45 -10.65 1.17 4.02
N TYR A 46 -11.65 0.93 3.17
CA TYR A 46 -13.03 0.66 3.61
C TYR A 46 -13.17 -0.62 4.45
N PRO A 47 -12.51 -1.75 4.14
CA PRO A 47 -12.56 -2.92 5.01
C PRO A 47 -12.14 -2.59 6.45
N TRP A 48 -11.08 -1.80 6.62
CA TRP A 48 -10.60 -1.40 7.95
C TRP A 48 -11.56 -0.47 8.67
N LEU A 49 -12.16 0.49 7.97
CA LEU A 49 -13.17 1.37 8.56
C LEU A 49 -14.47 0.62 8.89
N LEU A 50 -14.88 -0.35 8.07
CA LEU A 50 -16.06 -1.19 8.34
C LEU A 50 -15.84 -2.02 9.61
N LYS A 51 -14.66 -2.62 9.75
CA LYS A 51 -14.26 -3.33 10.97
C LYS A 51 -14.20 -2.41 12.19
N ALA A 52 -13.71 -1.19 12.04
CA ALA A 52 -13.76 -0.20 13.12
C ALA A 52 -15.20 0.12 13.55
N VAL A 53 -16.17 0.20 12.62
CA VAL A 53 -17.59 0.38 12.96
C VAL A 53 -18.14 -0.80 13.74
N LEU A 54 -17.74 -2.03 13.40
CA LEU A 54 -18.32 -3.25 13.96
C LEU A 54 -17.67 -3.66 15.29
N TYR A 55 -16.35 -3.49 15.42
CA TYR A 55 -15.54 -4.16 16.43
C TYR A 55 -14.76 -3.23 17.37
N ASP A 56 -14.67 -1.92 17.08
CA ASP A 56 -14.00 -1.01 17.99
C ASP A 56 -14.74 -0.92 19.33
N ASP A 57 -14.02 -0.90 20.44
CA ASP A 57 -14.62 -0.86 21.78
C ASP A 57 -15.16 0.53 22.12
N ASP A 58 -14.56 1.58 21.57
CA ASP A 58 -14.93 2.97 21.82
C ASP A 58 -16.06 3.43 20.90
N ALA A 59 -17.10 4.02 21.49
CA ALA A 59 -18.29 4.44 20.75
C ALA A 59 -18.04 5.62 19.81
N LEU A 60 -17.09 6.51 20.14
CA LEU A 60 -16.74 7.66 19.32
C LEU A 60 -15.99 7.21 18.07
N VAL A 61 -15.05 6.28 18.22
CA VAL A 61 -14.32 5.69 17.07
C VAL A 61 -15.28 4.99 16.11
N ARG A 62 -16.22 4.17 16.63
CA ARG A 62 -17.28 3.55 15.81
C ARG A 62 -18.11 4.59 15.06
N GLN A 63 -18.50 5.67 15.74
CA GLN A 63 -19.30 6.73 15.14
C GLN A 63 -18.53 7.49 14.06
N ALA A 64 -17.26 7.84 14.30
CA ALA A 64 -16.41 8.52 13.35
C ALA A 64 -16.23 7.68 12.07
N ALA A 65 -15.94 6.38 12.22
CA ALA A 65 -15.78 5.48 11.07
C ALA A 65 -17.08 5.35 10.27
N ARG A 66 -18.22 5.25 10.97
CA ARG A 66 -19.55 5.18 10.34
C ARG A 66 -19.88 6.48 9.59
N GLN A 67 -19.43 7.63 10.10
CA GLN A 67 -19.64 8.91 9.45
C GLN A 67 -18.82 9.02 8.17
N VAL A 68 -17.50 8.76 8.24
CA VAL A 68 -16.60 8.76 7.08
C VAL A 68 -17.14 7.83 5.99
N LEU A 69 -17.49 6.59 6.34
CA LEU A 69 -18.03 5.66 5.36
C LEU A 69 -19.39 6.08 4.80
N ARG A 70 -20.23 6.78 5.58
CA ARG A 70 -21.51 7.32 5.05
C ARG A 70 -21.27 8.43 4.03
N GLU A 71 -20.27 9.27 4.26
CA GLU A 71 -19.89 10.33 3.32
C GLU A 71 -19.37 9.74 1.99
N HIS A 72 -18.68 8.59 2.05
CA HIS A 72 -18.08 7.95 0.87
C HIS A 72 -19.02 6.98 0.14
N LEU A 73 -19.76 6.16 0.88
CA LEU A 73 -20.59 5.08 0.34
C LEU A 73 -22.09 5.43 0.30
N GLY A 74 -22.52 6.47 1.02
CA GLY A 74 -23.92 6.88 1.07
C GLY A 74 -24.84 5.75 1.52
N ALA A 75 -25.83 5.43 0.67
CA ALA A 75 -26.81 4.38 0.93
C ALA A 75 -26.21 2.95 0.92
N ALA A 76 -25.03 2.76 0.32
CA ALA A 76 -24.40 1.44 0.24
C ALA A 76 -23.77 1.00 1.58
N LEU A 77 -23.61 1.91 2.55
CA LEU A 77 -22.99 1.61 3.84
C LEU A 77 -23.68 0.48 4.61
N ASP A 78 -25.01 0.48 4.66
CA ASP A 78 -25.73 -0.52 5.45
C ASP A 78 -25.60 -1.92 4.83
N LEU A 79 -25.52 -2.01 3.50
CA LEU A 79 -25.21 -3.26 2.80
C LEU A 79 -23.77 -3.71 3.06
N ALA A 80 -22.80 -2.80 2.99
CA ALA A 80 -21.40 -3.11 3.25
C ALA A 80 -21.18 -3.65 4.69
N LEU A 81 -21.85 -3.05 5.69
CA LEU A 81 -21.82 -3.54 7.06
C LEU A 81 -22.50 -4.89 7.23
N GLN A 82 -23.61 -5.12 6.51
CA GLN A 82 -24.28 -6.41 6.53
C GLN A 82 -23.37 -7.51 5.97
N VAL A 83 -22.70 -7.25 4.85
CA VAL A 83 -21.73 -8.17 4.23
C VAL A 83 -20.59 -8.47 5.20
N GLU A 84 -19.94 -7.43 5.73
CA GLU A 84 -18.81 -7.58 6.67
C GLU A 84 -19.24 -8.37 7.93
N SER A 85 -20.41 -8.06 8.50
CA SER A 85 -20.92 -8.76 9.69
C SER A 85 -21.31 -10.23 9.46
N SER A 86 -21.56 -10.61 8.20
CA SER A 86 -21.95 -11.97 7.83
C SER A 86 -20.76 -12.89 7.55
N GLY A 87 -19.54 -12.34 7.51
CA GLY A 87 -18.30 -13.09 7.38
C GLY A 87 -18.02 -14.00 8.57
N GLN A 88 -16.97 -14.82 8.44
CA GLN A 88 -16.50 -15.63 9.57
C GLN A 88 -15.98 -14.70 10.69
N PRO A 89 -16.21 -15.03 11.97
CA PRO A 89 -15.68 -14.25 13.07
C PRO A 89 -14.14 -14.19 12.97
N GLU A 90 -13.57 -12.99 13.13
CA GLU A 90 -12.12 -12.83 13.06
C GLU A 90 -11.40 -13.71 14.09
N GLU A 91 -10.38 -14.44 13.63
CA GLU A 91 -9.54 -15.26 14.51
C GLU A 91 -8.67 -14.41 15.45
N GLN A 92 -8.38 -13.16 15.04
CA GLN A 92 -7.55 -12.22 15.79
C GLN A 92 -8.40 -11.10 16.42
N PRO A 93 -8.03 -10.61 17.62
CA PRO A 93 -8.67 -9.45 18.21
C PRO A 93 -8.52 -8.19 17.35
N TRP A 94 -9.62 -7.43 17.18
CA TRP A 94 -9.61 -6.14 16.47
C TRP A 94 -8.53 -5.20 17.03
N LEU A 95 -8.51 -5.03 18.37
CA LEU A 95 -7.53 -4.21 19.07
C LEU A 95 -6.26 -4.99 19.39
N VAL A 96 -5.14 -4.48 18.90
CA VAL A 96 -3.79 -5.03 19.09
C VAL A 96 -2.98 -4.14 20.02
N ASP A 97 -2.09 -4.74 20.81
CA ASP A 97 -1.15 -3.97 21.63
C ASP A 97 -0.12 -3.29 20.71
N GLU A 98 0.14 -2.00 20.95
CA GLU A 98 1.20 -1.27 20.24
C GLU A 98 2.54 -1.87 20.68
N VAL A 99 3.14 -2.72 19.85
CA VAL A 99 4.49 -3.24 20.09
C VAL A 99 5.45 -2.04 20.08
N GLU A 100 5.97 -1.67 21.26
CA GLU A 100 6.98 -0.62 21.42
C GLU A 100 8.32 -1.10 20.85
N GLY A 101 8.50 -0.96 19.54
CA GLY A 101 9.77 -1.25 18.87
C GLY A 101 9.57 -1.61 17.41
N GLY A 102 10.00 -0.73 16.52
CA GLY A 102 9.94 -0.94 15.07
C GLY A 102 9.56 0.34 14.35
N SER A 103 10.56 1.18 14.11
CA SER A 103 10.52 2.22 13.08
C SER A 103 10.08 1.58 11.76
N GLY A 104 9.24 2.30 11.03
CA GLY A 104 8.58 1.82 9.81
C GLY A 104 9.52 1.24 8.76
N GLY A 105 8.98 0.25 8.06
CA GLY A 105 9.47 -0.30 6.82
C GLY A 105 8.35 -1.21 6.28
N GLU A 106 7.97 -0.96 5.04
CA GLU A 106 6.84 -1.55 4.31
C GLU A 106 6.80 -3.08 4.29
N ASP A 107 5.65 -3.55 3.80
CA ASP A 107 5.19 -4.92 3.62
C ASP A 107 4.70 -5.61 4.90
N GLY A 108 3.37 -5.64 5.00
CA GLY A 108 2.66 -6.50 5.94
C GLY A 108 2.98 -7.95 5.60
N PHE A 109 3.17 -8.75 6.65
CA PHE A 109 2.84 -10.16 6.83
C PHE A 109 3.54 -10.54 8.13
N ASP A 110 2.72 -10.90 9.11
CA ASP A 110 3.13 -11.18 10.49
C ASP A 110 4.19 -12.29 10.57
N GLU A 111 4.95 -12.24 11.68
CA GLU A 111 5.85 -13.29 12.20
C GLU A 111 7.25 -13.38 11.56
N GLU A 112 8.10 -12.40 11.86
CA GLU A 112 9.53 -12.67 12.06
C GLU A 112 9.72 -13.50 13.35
N GLU A 113 9.35 -14.78 13.30
CA GLU A 113 9.76 -15.74 14.32
C GLU A 113 11.29 -15.83 14.33
N GLY A 114 11.90 -15.41 15.44
CA GLY A 114 13.29 -15.74 15.78
C GLY A 114 14.37 -14.75 15.34
N LEU A 115 14.03 -13.60 14.75
CA LEU A 115 15.00 -12.55 14.41
C LEU A 115 14.98 -11.40 15.43
N SER A 116 16.16 -10.84 15.73
CA SER A 116 16.26 -9.55 16.43
C SER A 116 15.86 -8.39 15.51
N ALA A 117 15.49 -7.25 16.10
CA ALA A 117 15.12 -6.05 15.34
C ALA A 117 16.21 -5.59 14.35
N GLN A 118 17.48 -5.86 14.66
CA GLN A 118 18.60 -5.54 13.77
C GLN A 118 18.64 -6.49 12.57
N GLU A 119 18.47 -7.79 12.80
CA GLU A 119 18.46 -8.80 11.73
C GLU A 119 17.25 -8.61 10.80
N ALA A 120 16.12 -8.18 11.38
CA ALA A 120 14.92 -7.79 10.65
C ALA A 120 15.16 -6.58 9.72
N GLU A 121 15.78 -5.52 10.25
CA GLU A 121 16.10 -4.32 9.48
C GLU A 121 17.11 -4.63 8.36
N GLU A 122 18.11 -5.45 8.65
CA GLU A 122 19.08 -5.93 7.66
C GLU A 122 18.41 -6.75 6.56
N LEU A 123 17.51 -7.68 6.92
CA LEU A 123 16.74 -8.47 5.98
C LEU A 123 15.88 -7.58 5.07
N ARG A 124 15.14 -6.62 5.64
CA ARG A 124 14.34 -5.65 4.88
C ARG A 124 15.19 -4.82 3.92
N GLY A 125 16.32 -4.31 4.39
CA GLY A 125 17.25 -3.55 3.55
C GLY A 125 17.78 -4.36 2.38
N LEU A 126 18.11 -5.63 2.60
CA LEU A 126 18.57 -6.54 1.55
C LEU A 126 17.47 -6.85 0.54
N ILE A 127 16.23 -7.06 0.98
CA ILE A 127 15.07 -7.28 0.10
C ILE A 127 14.84 -6.07 -0.80
N LEU A 128 14.86 -4.86 -0.22
CA LEU A 128 14.71 -3.61 -0.96
C LEU A 128 15.78 -3.46 -2.04
N VAL A 129 17.05 -3.68 -1.68
CA VAL A 129 18.17 -3.59 -2.65
C VAL A 129 18.08 -4.66 -3.71
N ALA A 130 17.64 -5.88 -3.39
CA ALA A 130 17.48 -6.95 -4.37
C ALA A 130 16.43 -6.61 -5.45
N ARG A 131 15.35 -5.92 -5.07
CA ARG A 131 14.22 -5.60 -5.96
C ARG A 131 14.43 -4.31 -6.74
N GLU A 132 14.79 -3.23 -6.05
CA GLU A 132 14.62 -1.87 -6.58
C GLU A 132 15.92 -1.21 -7.07
N GLU A 133 17.09 -1.75 -6.71
CA GLU A 133 18.36 -1.11 -7.04
C GLU A 133 18.64 -1.15 -8.55
N PRO A 134 18.83 0.00 -9.24
CA PRO A 134 18.97 0.02 -10.70
C PRO A 134 20.22 -0.71 -11.21
N ASN A 135 21.27 -0.89 -10.40
CA ASN A 135 22.47 -1.59 -10.81
C ASN A 135 22.37 -3.11 -10.57
N PRO A 136 22.33 -3.96 -11.62
CA PRO A 136 22.20 -5.42 -11.48
C PRO A 136 23.31 -6.04 -10.63
N THR A 137 24.50 -5.45 -10.64
CA THR A 137 25.63 -5.96 -9.84
C THR A 137 25.41 -5.75 -8.35
N VAL A 138 24.71 -4.69 -7.95
CA VAL A 138 24.38 -4.44 -6.53
C VAL A 138 23.21 -5.33 -6.11
N ARG A 139 22.18 -5.47 -6.96
CA ARG A 139 21.08 -6.43 -6.75
C ARG A 139 21.59 -7.85 -6.50
N ILE A 140 22.50 -8.34 -7.36
CA ILE A 140 23.10 -9.68 -7.23
C ILE A 140 23.81 -9.86 -5.88
N ARG A 141 24.48 -8.84 -5.36
CA ARG A 141 25.13 -8.93 -4.04
C ARG A 141 24.11 -9.04 -2.91
N ALA A 142 23.00 -8.31 -3.01
CA ALA A 142 21.91 -8.41 -2.04
C ALA A 142 21.26 -9.79 -2.11
N ILE A 143 20.99 -10.32 -3.31
CA ILE A 143 20.49 -11.68 -3.54
C ILE A 143 21.41 -12.74 -2.92
N GLN A 144 22.72 -12.63 -3.13
CA GLN A 144 23.70 -13.54 -2.52
C GLN A 144 23.75 -13.45 -0.99
N ALA A 145 23.45 -12.28 -0.42
CA ALA A 145 23.34 -12.11 1.02
C ALA A 145 22.03 -12.73 1.54
N LEU A 146 20.91 -12.50 0.85
CA LEU A 146 19.61 -13.11 1.15
C LEU A 146 19.67 -14.64 1.13
N GLY A 147 20.37 -15.24 0.16
CA GLY A 147 20.53 -16.70 0.08
C GLY A 147 21.27 -17.33 1.27
N LYS A 148 21.98 -16.53 2.07
CA LYS A 148 22.62 -16.99 3.31
C LYS A 148 21.71 -16.86 4.53
N ILE A 149 20.60 -16.15 4.39
CA ILE A 149 19.61 -15.93 5.44
C ILE A 149 18.49 -16.95 5.21
N SER A 150 18.45 -17.98 6.04
CA SER A 150 17.39 -19.00 6.02
C SER A 150 16.11 -18.47 6.68
N ASN A 151 15.52 -17.44 6.08
CA ASN A 151 14.26 -16.82 6.50
C ASN A 151 13.23 -16.93 5.38
N LEU A 152 11.96 -17.13 5.75
CA LEU A 152 10.85 -17.31 4.81
C LEU A 152 10.69 -16.13 3.84
N HIS A 153 10.88 -14.89 4.31
CA HIS A 153 10.80 -13.69 3.47
C HIS A 153 11.95 -13.62 2.45
N ALA A 154 13.16 -14.01 2.85
CA ALA A 154 14.29 -14.12 1.92
C ALA A 154 13.99 -15.16 0.84
N ILE A 155 13.50 -16.34 1.24
CA ILE A 155 13.14 -17.44 0.32
C ILE A 155 12.07 -17.00 -0.68
N ARG A 156 10.98 -16.37 -0.21
CA ARG A 156 9.90 -15.86 -1.08
C ARG A 156 10.39 -14.81 -2.08
N THR A 157 11.22 -13.88 -1.62
CA THR A 157 11.80 -12.84 -2.50
C THR A 157 12.72 -13.45 -3.55
N LEU A 158 13.54 -14.43 -3.17
CA LEU A 158 14.40 -15.12 -4.13
C LEU A 158 13.58 -15.96 -5.12
N ALA A 159 12.48 -16.58 -4.70
CA ALA A 159 11.63 -17.38 -5.57
C ALA A 159 10.92 -16.51 -6.61
N SER A 160 10.37 -15.36 -6.19
CA SER A 160 9.74 -14.42 -7.12
C SER A 160 10.72 -13.90 -8.16
N LEU A 161 11.96 -13.56 -7.75
CA LEU A 161 13.03 -13.15 -8.66
C LEU A 161 13.49 -14.29 -9.58
N ALA A 162 13.55 -15.54 -9.09
CA ALA A 162 13.92 -16.67 -9.94
C ALA A 162 12.88 -16.94 -11.04
N LEU A 163 11.60 -16.74 -10.74
CA LEU A 163 10.49 -16.98 -11.66
C LEU A 163 10.25 -15.82 -12.65
N HIS A 164 10.27 -14.57 -12.16
CA HIS A 164 9.70 -13.44 -12.91
C HIS A 164 10.70 -12.33 -13.26
N GLU A 165 11.98 -12.45 -12.88
CA GLU A 165 12.96 -11.40 -13.13
C GLU A 165 13.35 -11.32 -14.62
N ALA A 166 13.36 -10.09 -15.15
CA ALA A 166 13.67 -9.85 -16.56
C ALA A 166 15.18 -9.85 -16.88
N ASP A 167 16.05 -9.51 -15.92
CA ASP A 167 17.50 -9.57 -16.12
C ASP A 167 18.02 -11.00 -15.85
N ASP A 168 18.44 -11.70 -16.90
CA ASP A 168 18.98 -13.08 -16.85
C ASP A 168 20.07 -13.29 -15.79
N ARG A 169 20.86 -12.27 -15.45
CA ARG A 169 21.95 -12.39 -14.46
C ARG A 169 21.38 -12.33 -13.05
N VAL A 170 20.40 -11.49 -12.83
CA VAL A 170 19.71 -11.34 -11.54
C VAL A 170 18.82 -12.57 -11.29
N GLN A 171 18.06 -12.99 -12.30
CA GLN A 171 17.24 -14.20 -12.26
C GLN A 171 18.06 -15.43 -11.88
N ARG A 172 19.18 -15.66 -12.59
CA ARG A 172 20.08 -16.79 -12.31
C ARG A 172 20.71 -16.70 -10.93
N ALA A 173 21.10 -15.50 -10.48
CA ALA A 173 21.62 -15.34 -9.13
C ALA A 173 20.59 -15.69 -8.05
N ALA A 174 19.31 -15.38 -8.27
CA ALA A 174 18.25 -15.74 -7.34
C ALA A 174 17.98 -17.26 -7.33
N TYR A 175 18.00 -17.89 -8.50
CA TYR A 175 17.92 -19.34 -8.64
C TYR A 175 19.09 -20.04 -7.93
N ASP A 176 20.33 -19.63 -8.20
CA ASP A 176 21.54 -20.19 -7.57
C ASP A 176 21.52 -20.01 -6.04
N ALA A 177 20.99 -18.88 -5.55
CA ALA A 177 20.85 -18.61 -4.12
C ALA A 177 19.86 -19.58 -3.44
N LEU A 178 18.77 -19.94 -4.12
CA LEU A 178 17.83 -20.94 -3.64
C LEU A 178 18.36 -22.37 -3.78
N GLU A 179 19.15 -22.66 -4.82
CA GLU A 179 19.72 -23.99 -5.07
C GLU A 179 20.59 -24.43 -3.88
N GLY A 180 21.28 -23.48 -3.23
CA GLY A 180 22.04 -23.75 -2.01
C GLY A 180 21.20 -24.24 -0.82
N THR A 181 19.89 -23.94 -0.80
CA THR A 181 18.97 -24.38 0.27
C THR A 181 18.14 -25.59 -0.14
N PHE A 182 17.63 -25.61 -1.38
CA PHE A 182 16.66 -26.61 -1.84
C PHE A 182 17.27 -27.71 -2.72
N GLY A 183 18.47 -27.51 -3.27
CA GLY A 183 19.17 -28.51 -4.08
C GLY A 183 18.31 -29.08 -5.21
N GLU A 184 18.17 -30.40 -5.25
CA GLU A 184 17.40 -31.11 -6.28
C GLU A 184 15.88 -30.85 -6.23
N ASP A 185 15.36 -30.39 -5.09
CA ASP A 185 13.94 -30.10 -4.90
C ASP A 185 13.54 -28.70 -5.41
N LEU A 186 14.51 -27.85 -5.76
CA LEU A 186 14.25 -26.47 -6.18
C LEU A 186 13.27 -26.35 -7.36
N PRO A 187 13.40 -27.13 -8.46
CA PRO A 187 12.46 -27.02 -9.58
C PRO A 187 11.01 -27.37 -9.18
N ALA A 188 10.84 -28.37 -8.33
CA ALA A 188 9.52 -28.78 -7.84
C ALA A 188 8.91 -27.71 -6.93
N PHE A 189 9.72 -27.12 -6.05
CA PHE A 189 9.31 -26.00 -5.22
C PHE A 189 8.87 -24.78 -6.05
N LEU A 190 9.66 -24.37 -7.04
CA LEU A 190 9.31 -23.24 -7.89
C LEU A 190 8.05 -23.50 -8.72
N ALA A 191 7.88 -24.71 -9.28
CA ALA A 191 6.68 -25.09 -10.02
C ALA A 191 5.41 -25.03 -9.15
N SER A 192 5.49 -25.45 -7.87
CA SER A 192 4.34 -25.36 -6.96
C SER A 192 3.87 -23.92 -6.70
N LEU A 193 4.79 -22.94 -6.76
CA LEU A 193 4.45 -21.53 -6.60
C LEU A 193 3.85 -20.90 -7.86
N GLU A 194 4.22 -21.41 -9.03
CA GLU A 194 3.67 -20.95 -10.32
C GLU A 194 2.23 -21.47 -10.50
N ASP A 195 1.98 -22.74 -10.17
CA ASP A 195 0.64 -23.35 -10.20
C ASP A 195 -0.36 -22.63 -9.26
N GLU A 196 0.08 -22.19 -8.08
CA GLU A 196 -0.77 -21.40 -7.16
C GLU A 196 -1.18 -20.05 -7.76
N THR A 197 -0.32 -19.42 -8.58
CA THR A 197 -0.63 -18.14 -9.22
C THR A 197 -1.52 -18.27 -10.47
N GLU A 198 -1.46 -19.40 -11.19
CA GLU A 198 -2.35 -19.66 -12.33
C GLU A 198 -3.78 -20.00 -11.90
N LEU A 199 -3.94 -20.71 -10.77
CA LEU A 199 -5.27 -21.07 -10.25
C LEU A 199 -6.09 -19.85 -9.81
N GLU A 200 -5.45 -18.79 -9.32
CA GLU A 200 -6.13 -17.52 -9.00
C GLU A 200 -6.49 -16.72 -10.26
N ALA A 201 -5.74 -16.86 -11.36
CA ALA A 201 -5.99 -16.15 -12.61
C ALA A 201 -7.13 -16.77 -13.44
N ASP A 202 -7.33 -18.08 -13.36
CA ASP A 202 -8.41 -18.78 -14.08
C ASP A 202 -9.79 -18.60 -13.42
N GLU A 203 -9.87 -18.40 -12.09
CA GLU A 203 -11.15 -18.11 -11.41
C GLU A 203 -11.80 -16.78 -11.89
N ASP A 204 -10.99 -15.80 -12.31
CA ASP A 204 -11.46 -14.54 -12.90
C ASP A 204 -11.78 -14.63 -14.40
N ALA A 205 -11.27 -15.65 -15.11
CA ALA A 205 -11.48 -15.83 -16.54
C ALA A 205 -12.86 -16.45 -16.88
N ASP A 206 -13.46 -17.16 -15.93
CA ASP A 206 -14.77 -17.80 -16.06
C ASP A 206 -15.94 -16.87 -15.67
N ALA A 207 -15.66 -15.67 -15.15
CA ALA A 207 -16.67 -14.67 -14.90
C ALA A 207 -17.18 -14.09 -16.24
N GLU A 208 -18.38 -14.50 -16.66
CA GLU A 208 -19.01 -13.93 -17.86
C GLU A 208 -19.01 -12.40 -17.78
N PRO A 209 -18.48 -11.69 -18.80
CA PRO A 209 -18.55 -10.23 -18.80
C PRO A 209 -20.02 -9.82 -18.78
N LEU A 210 -20.40 -9.05 -17.76
CA LEU A 210 -21.75 -8.49 -17.62
C LEU A 210 -22.17 -7.85 -18.95
N ARG A 211 -23.02 -8.54 -19.71
CA ARG A 211 -23.66 -7.99 -20.91
C ARG A 211 -24.67 -6.97 -20.45
N MET A 212 -24.22 -5.73 -20.31
CA MET A 212 -25.10 -4.60 -20.05
C MET A 212 -25.87 -4.26 -21.33
N ASP A 213 -27.20 -4.29 -21.27
CA ASP A 213 -28.06 -3.91 -22.39
C ASP A 213 -27.98 -2.38 -22.57
N PRO A 214 -27.61 -1.86 -23.76
CA PRO A 214 -27.54 -0.42 -24.02
C PRO A 214 -28.87 0.33 -23.85
N ALA A 215 -30.00 -0.37 -23.69
CA ALA A 215 -31.29 0.23 -23.34
C ALA A 215 -31.36 0.79 -21.90
N ASP A 216 -30.54 0.27 -20.99
CA ASP A 216 -30.52 0.71 -19.57
C ASP A 216 -29.83 2.08 -19.38
N TYR A 217 -29.20 2.62 -20.43
CA TYR A 217 -28.51 3.92 -20.42
C TYR A 217 -29.46 5.13 -20.53
N TYR A 218 -30.72 4.93 -20.96
CA TYR A 218 -31.66 6.04 -21.29
C TYR A 218 -32.94 6.08 -20.43
N ALA A 219 -32.92 5.54 -19.21
CA ALA A 219 -33.94 5.90 -18.23
C ALA A 219 -33.65 7.31 -17.67
N GLU A 220 -34.26 8.32 -18.28
CA GLU A 220 -34.15 9.73 -17.87
C GLU A 220 -34.46 9.92 -16.36
N PRO A 221 -33.56 10.54 -15.57
CA PRO A 221 -33.95 11.21 -14.36
C PRO A 221 -34.23 12.68 -14.69
N SER A 222 -35.48 13.08 -14.55
CA SER A 222 -35.93 14.47 -14.57
C SER A 222 -35.35 15.25 -13.39
N ASN A 223 -34.07 15.61 -13.42
CA ASN A 223 -33.42 16.42 -12.39
C ASN A 223 -32.81 17.68 -13.02
N ARG A 224 -33.65 18.71 -13.06
CA ARG A 224 -33.29 20.10 -13.35
C ARG A 224 -32.41 20.64 -12.23
N TRP A 225 -31.11 20.80 -12.50
CA TRP A 225 -30.18 21.55 -11.66
C TRP A 225 -29.61 22.71 -12.47
N ASP A 226 -29.98 23.93 -12.08
CA ASP A 226 -29.41 25.18 -12.58
C ASP A 226 -27.98 25.33 -12.04
N SER A 227 -26.97 25.37 -12.92
CA SER A 227 -25.58 25.68 -12.55
C SER A 227 -25.32 27.19 -12.61
N PRO A 228 -24.65 27.81 -11.61
CA PRO A 228 -23.89 29.02 -11.84
C PRO A 228 -22.40 28.69 -12.06
N ALA A 229 -21.97 28.98 -13.28
CA ALA A 229 -20.65 29.39 -13.75
C ALA A 229 -19.39 29.13 -12.90
N GLY A 230 -18.40 28.47 -13.53
CA GLY A 230 -17.01 28.54 -13.08
C GLY A 230 -16.05 27.58 -13.79
N VAL A 231 -16.19 27.34 -15.10
CA VAL A 231 -15.23 26.50 -15.83
C VAL A 231 -13.91 27.26 -15.95
N VAL A 232 -12.88 26.77 -15.26
CA VAL A 232 -11.52 27.32 -15.35
C VAL A 232 -10.93 26.84 -16.69
N ASN A 233 -10.65 27.78 -17.60
CA ASN A 233 -9.98 27.49 -18.87
C ASN A 233 -8.56 26.98 -18.61
N GLU A 234 -8.33 25.68 -18.80
CA GLU A 234 -7.05 24.97 -18.60
C GLU A 234 -5.92 25.50 -19.50
N GLU A 235 -6.24 26.18 -20.61
CA GLU A 235 -5.24 26.74 -21.51
C GLU A 235 -4.35 27.84 -20.88
N LYS A 236 -4.82 28.53 -19.83
CA LYS A 236 -4.04 29.59 -19.17
C LYS A 236 -3.05 29.07 -18.13
N ALA A 237 -3.27 27.86 -17.59
CA ALA A 237 -2.45 27.31 -16.51
C ALA A 237 -1.00 27.07 -16.98
N HIS A 238 -0.82 26.58 -18.21
CA HIS A 238 0.51 26.32 -18.76
C HIS A 238 1.31 27.61 -18.99
N THR A 239 0.68 28.71 -19.40
CA THR A 239 1.39 29.99 -19.59
C THR A 239 1.90 30.60 -18.29
N VAL A 240 1.17 30.43 -17.18
CA VAL A 240 1.60 30.95 -15.86
C VAL A 240 2.81 30.15 -15.34
N MET A 241 2.83 28.84 -15.54
CA MET A 241 3.93 27.98 -15.13
C MET A 241 5.26 28.35 -15.81
N TRP A 242 5.26 28.58 -17.13
CA TRP A 242 6.47 28.98 -17.87
C TRP A 242 6.99 30.37 -17.46
N VAL A 243 6.10 31.31 -17.13
CA VAL A 243 6.50 32.64 -16.63
C VAL A 243 7.15 32.52 -15.25
N LEU A 244 6.61 31.70 -14.35
CA LEU A 244 7.20 31.49 -13.02
C LEU A 244 8.57 30.82 -13.08
N ILE A 245 8.74 29.83 -13.96
CA ILE A 245 10.05 29.18 -14.20
C ILE A 245 11.07 30.21 -14.74
N GLY A 246 10.65 31.05 -15.69
CA GLY A 246 11.51 32.10 -16.25
C GLY A 246 11.95 33.14 -15.21
N VAL A 247 11.03 33.61 -14.37
CA VAL A 247 11.33 34.58 -13.29
C VAL A 247 12.28 33.96 -12.25
N SER A 248 12.07 32.71 -11.87
CA SER A 248 12.93 32.00 -10.91
C SER A 248 14.37 31.88 -11.41
N LEU A 249 14.57 31.49 -12.68
CA LEU A 249 15.90 31.41 -13.29
C LEU A 249 16.60 32.78 -13.34
N LEU A 250 15.87 33.85 -13.61
CA LEU A 250 16.42 35.21 -13.67
C LEU A 250 16.89 35.70 -12.28
N VAL A 251 16.14 35.37 -11.23
CA VAL A 251 16.52 35.66 -9.83
C VAL A 251 17.80 34.91 -9.43
N VAL A 252 17.92 33.64 -9.79
CA VAL A 252 19.14 32.84 -9.50
C VAL A 252 20.36 33.42 -10.21
N VAL A 253 20.24 33.79 -11.49
CA VAL A 253 21.33 34.42 -12.24
C VAL A 253 21.72 35.77 -11.63
N PHE A 254 20.75 36.58 -11.23
CA PHE A 254 21.01 37.87 -10.57
C PHE A 254 21.77 37.70 -9.24
N LEU A 255 21.36 36.73 -8.41
CA LEU A 255 22.04 36.44 -7.14
C LEU A 255 23.47 35.93 -7.34
N LEU A 256 23.73 35.14 -8.39
CA LEU A 256 25.08 34.70 -8.74
C LEU A 256 25.97 35.87 -9.18
N ILE A 257 25.45 36.81 -9.98
CA ILE A 257 26.20 37.99 -10.43
C ILE A 257 26.54 38.90 -9.24
N VAL A 258 25.59 39.13 -8.33
CA VAL A 258 25.79 39.98 -7.14
C VAL A 258 26.70 39.29 -6.11
N GLY A 259 26.61 37.96 -5.96
CA GLY A 259 27.43 37.19 -5.03
C GLY A 259 28.89 36.99 -5.44
N LEU A 260 29.23 37.15 -6.72
CA LEU A 260 30.61 37.06 -7.23
C LEU A 260 31.36 38.41 -7.24
N GLY A 261 30.69 39.52 -6.88
CA GLY A 261 31.26 40.88 -6.90
C GLY A 261 31.54 41.50 -5.52
N GLY A 262 31.42 40.73 -4.43
CA GLY A 262 31.63 41.19 -3.05
C GLY A 262 32.89 40.62 -2.42
#